data_AF-C3YPX6-F1
#
_entry.id   AF-C3YPX6-F1
#
_cell.length_a   1.000
_cell.length_b   1.000
_cell.length_c   1.000
_cell.angle_alpha   90.00
_cell.angle_beta   90.00
_cell.angle_gamma   90.00
#
_symmetry.space_group_name_H-M   'P 1'
#
loop_
_entity.id
_entity.type
_entity.pdbx_description
1 polymer ?
#
loop_
_entity_poly.entity_id
_entity_poly.type
_entity_poly.pdbx_seq_one_letter_code
_entity_poly.pdbx_strand_id
1 'polypeptide(L)'
;MFRFGSRVSVLPRSRSDVRYQCTVRLLDDTEVQCDIQKDAKGQYLIDHVCSSLNLLEKDYFGLRFVDAEKQRHWLDPVKNVCKQMKSNPPFLLCFRVKFYPPEPSRLHEEITRYELFLQLKRDLLHGRLLCSTEDAAHLGAYIIQAELGDYDQDDHPHGYVSEFKLFAKQSAKLEQKVTELHREHTRRDVQKFTYDSKSFHIYIVANEVGHPPSCGMGRSDTCMLKG
;
A
#
# COMPACT_ATOMS: atom_id res chain seq x y z
N MET A 1 38.82 -42.26 -46.00
CA MET A 1 37.45 -42.39 -45.45
C MET A 1 37.25 -41.25 -44.45
N PHE A 2 36.63 -40.16 -44.86
CA PHE A 2 36.40 -38.97 -44.02
C PHE A 2 35.12 -39.18 -43.22
N ARG A 3 35.20 -39.17 -41.88
CA ARG A 3 34.01 -39.13 -41.01
C ARG A 3 33.72 -37.67 -40.64
N PHE A 4 32.58 -37.17 -41.14
CA PHE A 4 32.00 -35.88 -40.76
C PHE A 4 31.71 -35.86 -39.26
N GLY A 5 32.38 -34.97 -38.53
CA GLY A 5 31.95 -34.56 -37.19
C GLY A 5 30.83 -33.54 -37.32
N SER A 6 29.62 -33.91 -36.90
CA SER A 6 28.49 -33.00 -36.77
C SER A 6 28.83 -31.91 -35.74
N ARG A 7 29.12 -30.70 -36.20
CA ARG A 7 29.19 -29.53 -35.33
C ARG A 7 27.79 -29.29 -34.76
N VAL A 8 27.60 -29.61 -33.49
CA VAL A 8 26.51 -29.03 -32.71
C VAL A 8 26.77 -27.53 -32.64
N SER A 9 26.03 -26.75 -33.42
CA SER A 9 26.02 -25.30 -33.29
C SER A 9 25.37 -24.97 -31.95
N VAL A 10 26.19 -24.76 -30.92
CA VAL A 10 25.74 -24.08 -29.70
C VAL A 10 25.44 -22.64 -30.13
N LEU A 11 24.18 -22.35 -30.44
CA LEU A 11 23.73 -20.99 -30.69
C LEU A 11 24.02 -20.17 -29.42
N PRO A 12 24.63 -18.98 -29.53
CA PRO A 12 24.85 -18.14 -28.37
C PRO A 12 23.47 -17.82 -27.76
N ARG A 13 23.28 -18.16 -26.48
CA ARG A 13 22.08 -17.73 -25.73
C ARG A 13 21.92 -16.23 -25.95
N SER A 14 20.79 -15.83 -26.54
CA SER A 14 20.49 -14.42 -26.76
C SER A 14 20.69 -13.65 -25.46
N ARG A 15 21.34 -12.48 -25.52
CA ARG A 15 21.49 -11.56 -24.37
C ARG A 15 20.15 -11.12 -23.76
N SER A 16 19.02 -11.46 -24.39
CA SER A 16 17.64 -11.14 -23.96
C SER A 16 17.02 -12.13 -22.97
N ASP A 17 17.70 -13.21 -22.59
CA ASP A 17 17.11 -14.26 -21.72
C ASP A 17 17.51 -14.14 -20.23
N VAL A 18 18.27 -13.10 -19.86
CA VAL A 18 18.58 -12.83 -18.45
C VAL A 18 17.33 -12.29 -17.78
N ARG A 19 16.81 -13.07 -16.82
CA ARG A 19 15.70 -12.71 -15.95
C ARG A 19 16.23 -12.27 -14.59
N TYR A 20 15.58 -11.27 -14.02
CA TYR A 20 15.90 -10.72 -12.71
C TYR A 20 14.72 -10.97 -11.78
N GLN A 21 15.01 -11.59 -10.64
CA GLN A 21 14.00 -11.81 -9.61
C GLN A 21 13.61 -10.48 -8.96
N CYS A 22 12.31 -10.27 -8.82
CA CYS A 22 11.70 -9.11 -8.22
C CYS A 22 10.67 -9.54 -7.18
N THR A 23 10.79 -9.00 -5.97
CA THR A 23 9.85 -9.19 -4.88
C THR A 23 9.13 -7.88 -4.62
N VAL A 24 7.79 -7.92 -4.59
CA VAL A 24 6.96 -6.78 -4.21
C VAL A 24 6.26 -7.10 -2.89
N ARG A 25 6.58 -6.34 -1.84
CA ARG A 25 5.88 -6.41 -0.56
C ARG A 25 4.57 -5.61 -0.64
N LEU A 26 3.46 -6.27 -0.35
CA LEU A 26 2.11 -5.72 -0.42
C LEU A 26 1.76 -4.87 0.81
N LEU A 27 0.49 -4.43 0.90
CA LEU A 27 0.01 -3.58 1.99
C LEU A 27 -0.26 -4.35 3.28
N ASP A 28 -0.55 -5.64 3.17
CA ASP A 28 -0.78 -6.62 4.24
C ASP A 28 0.50 -7.39 4.64
N ASP A 29 1.66 -6.94 4.15
CA ASP A 29 2.97 -7.54 4.34
C ASP A 29 3.21 -8.90 3.67
N THR A 30 2.26 -9.41 2.88
CA THR A 30 2.53 -10.53 1.97
C THR A 30 3.44 -10.11 0.81
N GLU A 31 3.96 -11.08 0.06
CA GLU A 31 4.89 -10.84 -1.03
C GLU A 31 4.41 -11.46 -2.34
N VAL A 32 4.51 -10.69 -3.42
CA VAL A 32 4.35 -11.17 -4.79
C VAL A 32 5.73 -11.24 -5.43
N GLN A 33 6.10 -12.43 -5.90
CA GLN A 33 7.37 -12.67 -6.60
C GLN A 33 7.14 -12.76 -8.11
N CYS A 34 8.03 -12.15 -8.88
CA CYS A 34 8.00 -12.24 -10.34
C CYS A 34 9.41 -12.12 -10.92
N ASP A 35 9.59 -12.70 -12.11
CA ASP A 35 10.81 -12.55 -12.90
C ASP A 35 10.59 -11.52 -13.99
N ILE A 36 11.49 -10.54 -14.09
CA ILE A 36 11.44 -9.51 -15.12
C ILE A 36 12.61 -9.63 -16.09
N GLN A 37 12.35 -9.33 -17.35
CA GLN A 37 13.40 -9.17 -18.35
C GLN A 37 14.14 -7.84 -18.17
N LYS A 38 15.37 -7.77 -18.71
CA LYS A 38 16.22 -6.58 -18.62
C LYS A 38 15.56 -5.30 -19.13
N ASP A 39 14.68 -5.40 -20.12
CA ASP A 39 13.99 -4.29 -20.79
C ASP A 39 12.57 -4.03 -20.24
N ALA A 40 12.09 -4.82 -19.26
CA ALA A 40 10.78 -4.65 -18.63
C ALA A 40 10.55 -3.22 -18.11
N LYS A 41 9.38 -2.66 -18.41
CA LYS A 41 8.94 -1.34 -17.95
C LYS A 41 8.27 -1.44 -16.58
N GLY A 42 8.26 -0.34 -15.82
CA GLY A 42 7.60 -0.28 -14.52
C GLY A 42 6.12 -0.66 -14.56
N GLN A 43 5.43 -0.29 -15.65
CA GLN A 43 4.02 -0.63 -15.87
C GLN A 43 3.76 -2.13 -15.81
N TYR A 44 4.67 -2.97 -16.32
CA TYR A 44 4.52 -4.43 -16.27
C TYR A 44 4.41 -4.94 -14.82
N LEU A 45 5.27 -4.44 -13.93
CA LEU A 45 5.24 -4.84 -12.51
C LEU A 45 3.98 -4.32 -11.82
N ILE A 46 3.59 -3.08 -12.08
CA ILE A 46 2.37 -2.49 -11.52
C ILE A 46 1.15 -3.32 -11.94
N ASP A 47 1.03 -3.65 -13.23
CA ASP A 47 -0.06 -4.46 -13.74
C ASP A 47 -0.05 -5.88 -13.18
N HIS A 48 1.12 -6.50 -13.05
CA HIS A 48 1.24 -7.83 -12.46
C HIS A 48 0.72 -7.86 -11.02
N VAL A 49 1.15 -6.91 -10.19
CA VAL A 49 0.73 -6.81 -8.79
C VAL A 49 -0.75 -6.48 -8.66
N CYS A 50 -1.26 -5.51 -9.44
CA CYS A 50 -2.69 -5.19 -9.41
C CYS A 50 -3.54 -6.38 -9.88
N SER A 51 -3.06 -7.15 -10.87
CA SER A 51 -3.77 -8.35 -11.33
C SER A 51 -3.78 -9.45 -10.27
N SER A 52 -2.69 -9.66 -9.51
CA SER A 52 -2.69 -10.63 -8.41
C SER A 52 -3.64 -10.25 -7.26
N LEU A 53 -3.95 -8.96 -7.12
CA LEU A 53 -4.91 -8.45 -6.15
C LEU A 53 -6.34 -8.35 -6.71
N ASN A 54 -6.55 -8.63 -8.00
CA ASN A 54 -7.81 -8.37 -8.71
C ASN A 54 -8.28 -6.90 -8.58
N LEU A 55 -7.34 -5.96 -8.72
CA LEU A 55 -7.56 -4.52 -8.55
C LEU A 55 -7.66 -3.81 -9.92
N LEU A 56 -8.82 -3.21 -10.22
CA LEU A 56 -9.06 -2.48 -11.47
C LEU A 56 -8.80 -0.97 -11.32
N GLU A 57 -9.10 -0.38 -10.17
CA GLU A 57 -8.88 1.04 -9.87
C GLU A 57 -7.40 1.33 -9.53
N LYS A 58 -6.49 1.03 -10.47
CA LYS A 58 -5.03 1.05 -10.26
C LYS A 58 -4.43 2.44 -10.06
N ASP A 59 -5.12 3.50 -10.49
CA ASP A 59 -4.61 4.86 -10.55
C ASP A 59 -4.20 5.42 -9.17
N TYR A 60 -4.73 4.85 -8.08
CA TYR A 60 -4.40 5.26 -6.72
C TYR A 60 -3.09 4.68 -6.18
N PHE A 61 -2.52 3.68 -6.85
CA PHE A 61 -1.42 2.89 -6.31
C PHE A 61 -0.15 3.01 -7.16
N GLY A 62 0.97 2.61 -6.56
CA GLY A 62 2.24 2.54 -7.24
C GLY A 62 3.22 1.63 -6.52
N LEU A 63 4.36 1.41 -7.17
CA LEU A 63 5.48 0.69 -6.57
C LEU A 63 6.54 1.68 -6.12
N ARG A 64 7.06 1.47 -4.91
CA ARG A 64 8.14 2.28 -4.34
C ARG A 64 9.34 1.40 -4.03
N PHE A 65 10.53 1.91 -4.26
CA PHE A 65 11.79 1.25 -3.87
C PHE A 65 12.66 2.19 -3.04
N VAL A 66 13.72 1.64 -2.46
CA VAL A 66 14.72 2.40 -1.70
C VAL A 66 16.05 2.26 -2.43
N ASP A 67 16.73 3.38 -2.68
CA ASP A 67 18.05 3.38 -3.33
C ASP A 67 19.20 3.11 -2.33
N ALA A 68 20.43 3.12 -2.82
CA ALA A 68 21.63 2.88 -2.01
C ALA A 68 21.83 3.95 -0.93
N GLU A 69 21.35 5.17 -1.19
CA GLU A 69 21.37 6.33 -0.30
C GLU A 69 20.18 6.36 0.68
N LYS A 70 19.42 5.26 0.77
CA LYS A 70 18.24 5.08 1.63
C LYS A 70 17.09 6.05 1.32
N GLN A 71 17.08 6.65 0.13
CA GLN A 71 16.01 7.50 -0.35
C GLN A 71 14.92 6.66 -0.99
N ARG A 72 13.67 7.12 -0.82
CA ARG A 72 12.49 6.41 -1.29
C ARG A 72 12.07 6.98 -2.65
N HIS A 73 11.88 6.11 -3.62
CA HIS A 73 11.54 6.50 -5.00
C HIS A 73 10.30 5.78 -5.49
N TRP A 74 9.43 6.49 -6.18
CA TRP A 74 8.37 5.87 -6.96
C TRP A 74 8.94 5.29 -8.25
N LEU A 75 8.52 4.07 -8.58
CA LEU A 75 8.80 3.46 -9.86
C LEU A 75 8.02 4.20 -10.95
N ASP A 76 8.73 4.70 -11.95
CA ASP A 76 8.15 5.30 -13.14
C ASP A 76 7.61 4.18 -14.05
N PRO A 77 6.32 4.19 -14.42
CA PRO A 77 5.70 3.12 -15.20
C PRO A 77 6.25 3.05 -16.63
N VAL A 78 6.72 4.16 -17.21
CA VAL A 78 7.15 4.24 -18.61
C VAL A 78 8.61 3.80 -18.76
N LYS A 79 9.41 4.01 -17.71
CA LYS A 79 10.84 3.69 -17.71
C LYS A 79 11.11 2.22 -17.40
N ASN A 80 12.28 1.76 -17.83
CA ASN A 80 12.77 0.42 -17.54
C ASN A 80 13.07 0.24 -16.04
N VAL A 81 12.66 -0.88 -15.46
CA VAL A 81 12.85 -1.17 -14.03
C VAL A 81 14.33 -1.25 -13.65
N CYS A 82 15.10 -2.06 -14.39
CA CYS A 82 16.52 -2.29 -14.08
C CYS A 82 17.34 -0.99 -14.12
N LYS A 83 17.01 -0.05 -15.03
CA LYS A 83 17.65 1.26 -15.12
C LYS A 83 17.29 2.20 -13.96
N GLN A 84 16.13 2.01 -13.32
CA GLN A 84 15.66 2.83 -12.21
C GLN A 84 16.18 2.36 -10.86
N MET A 85 16.17 1.05 -10.63
CA MET A 85 16.54 0.46 -9.34
C MET A 85 17.97 0.81 -8.94
N LYS A 86 18.90 0.88 -9.91
CA LYS A 86 20.36 1.11 -9.74
C LYS A 86 21.08 0.15 -8.78
N SER A 87 20.35 -0.63 -7.98
CA SER A 87 20.81 -1.69 -7.10
C SER A 87 21.05 -2.99 -7.87
N ASN A 88 21.79 -3.92 -7.25
CA ASN A 88 21.93 -5.27 -7.78
C ASN A 88 20.69 -6.12 -7.42
N PRO A 89 20.22 -6.99 -8.32
CA PRO A 89 19.19 -7.98 -8.03
C PRO A 89 19.56 -8.88 -6.82
N PRO A 90 18.57 -9.46 -6.12
CA PRO A 90 17.13 -9.38 -6.37
C PRO A 90 16.55 -7.99 -6.05
N PHE A 91 15.56 -7.57 -6.83
CA PHE A 91 14.92 -6.28 -6.62
C PHE A 91 13.83 -6.38 -5.57
N LEU A 92 13.77 -5.41 -4.67
CA LEU A 92 12.71 -5.28 -3.65
C LEU A 92 11.95 -3.97 -3.84
N LEU A 93 10.64 -4.09 -4.02
CA LEU A 93 9.72 -2.95 -4.08
C LEU A 93 8.60 -3.13 -3.06
N CYS A 94 7.86 -2.05 -2.83
CA CYS A 94 6.68 -2.02 -1.98
C CYS A 94 5.50 -1.46 -2.76
N PHE A 95 4.39 -2.17 -2.77
CA PHE A 95 3.11 -1.67 -3.29
C PHE A 95 2.52 -0.69 -2.29
N ARG A 96 2.21 0.54 -2.70
CA ARG A 96 1.78 1.63 -1.82
C ARG A 96 0.72 2.48 -2.49
N VAL A 97 -0.13 3.11 -1.69
CA VAL A 97 -1.02 4.17 -2.18
C VAL A 97 -0.16 5.38 -2.54
N LYS A 98 -0.27 5.80 -3.80
CA LYS A 98 0.41 6.99 -4.34
C LYS A 98 -0.49 8.21 -4.30
N PHE A 99 -1.77 8.03 -4.59
CA PHE A 99 -2.79 9.07 -4.56
C PHE A 99 -3.96 8.62 -3.71
N TYR A 100 -4.27 9.37 -2.68
CA TYR A 100 -5.47 9.12 -1.90
C TYR A 100 -6.67 9.76 -2.58
N PRO A 101 -7.78 9.03 -2.75
CA PRO A 101 -8.99 9.62 -3.29
C PRO A 101 -9.51 10.68 -2.32
N PRO A 102 -9.98 11.84 -2.81
CA PRO A 102 -10.58 12.87 -1.96
C PRO A 102 -11.87 12.36 -1.30
N GLU A 103 -12.56 11.42 -1.95
CA GLU A 103 -13.79 10.81 -1.47
C GLU A 103 -13.71 9.28 -1.63
N PRO A 104 -13.18 8.53 -0.63
CA PRO A 104 -13.11 7.07 -0.69
C PRO A 104 -14.46 6.36 -0.92
N SER A 105 -15.57 6.97 -0.51
CA SER A 105 -16.94 6.49 -0.76
C SER A 105 -17.33 6.41 -2.24
N ARG A 106 -16.61 7.13 -3.12
CA ARG A 106 -16.85 7.12 -4.56
C ARG A 106 -16.10 6.02 -5.31
N LEU A 107 -15.23 5.28 -4.62
CA LEU A 107 -14.58 4.12 -5.20
C LEU A 107 -15.63 3.08 -5.57
N HIS A 108 -15.42 2.39 -6.68
CA HIS A 108 -16.36 1.37 -7.12
C HIS A 108 -16.07 0.04 -6.44
N GLU A 109 -14.79 -0.33 -6.28
CA GLU A 109 -14.43 -1.66 -5.82
C GLU A 109 -14.16 -1.72 -4.32
N GLU A 110 -14.66 -2.78 -3.69
CA GLU A 110 -14.40 -3.04 -2.27
C GLU A 110 -12.93 -3.36 -2.01
N ILE A 111 -12.26 -4.05 -2.93
CA ILE A 111 -10.83 -4.33 -2.83
C ILE A 111 -9.99 -3.03 -2.80
N THR A 112 -10.37 -2.01 -3.57
CA THR A 112 -9.68 -0.70 -3.55
C THR A 112 -9.81 -0.02 -2.19
N ARG A 113 -11.01 -0.04 -1.60
CA ARG A 113 -11.25 0.47 -0.25
C ARG A 113 -10.44 -0.29 0.79
N TYR A 114 -10.37 -1.60 0.67
CA TYR A 114 -9.61 -2.46 1.58
C TYR A 114 -8.10 -2.17 1.52
N GLU A 115 -7.52 -2.07 0.32
CA GLU A 115 -6.11 -1.70 0.16
C GLU A 115 -5.82 -0.30 0.75
N LEU A 116 -6.71 0.67 0.55
CA LEU A 116 -6.60 1.99 1.19
C LEU A 116 -6.64 1.90 2.72
N PHE A 117 -7.52 1.08 3.28
CA PHE A 117 -7.58 0.84 4.72
C PHE A 117 -6.26 0.26 5.26
N LEU A 118 -5.68 -0.73 4.58
CA LEU A 118 -4.38 -1.30 4.97
C LEU A 118 -3.26 -0.24 4.95
N GLN A 119 -3.28 0.65 3.95
CA GLN A 119 -2.35 1.77 3.92
C GLN A 119 -2.58 2.72 5.11
N LEU A 120 -3.82 3.11 5.41
CA LEU A 120 -4.12 4.00 6.54
C LEU A 120 -3.69 3.39 7.87
N LYS A 121 -3.97 2.10 8.11
CA LYS A 121 -3.51 1.35 9.29
C LYS A 121 -1.99 1.45 9.44
N ARG A 122 -1.25 1.27 8.33
CA ARG A 122 0.21 1.36 8.30
C ARG A 122 0.72 2.79 8.51
N ASP A 123 0.04 3.78 7.95
CA ASP A 123 0.42 5.19 8.09
C ASP A 123 0.16 5.68 9.53
N LEU A 124 -0.91 5.19 10.17
CA LEU A 124 -1.22 5.43 11.59
C LEU A 124 -0.13 4.84 12.51
N LEU A 125 0.21 3.57 12.29
CA LEU A 125 1.25 2.86 13.05
C LEU A 125 2.61 3.55 12.94
N HIS A 126 2.97 4.04 11.76
CA HIS A 126 4.25 4.72 11.56
C HIS A 126 4.20 6.24 11.83
N GLY A 127 3.06 6.78 12.28
CA GLY A 127 2.92 8.20 12.59
C GLY A 127 3.07 9.12 11.37
N ARG A 128 2.71 8.60 10.19
CA ARG A 128 2.74 9.33 8.91
C ARG A 128 1.44 10.09 8.66
N LEU A 129 0.34 9.71 9.31
CA LEU A 129 -0.91 10.47 9.26
C LEU A 129 -0.82 11.73 10.14
N LEU A 130 -1.07 12.89 9.55
CA LEU A 130 -1.35 14.10 10.33
C LEU A 130 -2.85 14.13 10.64
N CYS A 131 -3.20 13.79 11.88
CA CYS A 131 -4.58 13.79 12.33
C CYS A 131 -4.65 14.22 13.80
N SER A 132 -5.84 14.62 14.26
CA SER A 132 -6.05 14.90 15.68
C SER A 132 -5.99 13.60 16.49
N THR A 133 -5.77 13.70 17.80
CA THR A 133 -5.84 12.53 18.69
C THR A 133 -7.22 11.87 18.64
N GLU A 134 -8.28 12.66 18.42
CA GLU A 134 -9.65 12.15 18.31
C GLU A 134 -9.83 11.32 17.03
N ASP A 135 -9.36 11.81 15.89
CA ASP A 135 -9.42 11.07 14.61
C ASP A 135 -8.58 9.79 14.69
N ALA A 136 -7.39 9.87 15.29
CA ALA A 136 -6.54 8.72 15.53
C ALA A 136 -7.26 7.66 16.39
N ALA A 137 -7.98 8.08 17.44
CA ALA A 137 -8.74 7.16 18.27
C ALA A 137 -9.89 6.49 17.52
N HIS A 138 -10.62 7.22 16.68
CA HIS A 138 -11.66 6.64 15.82
C HIS A 138 -11.08 5.63 14.83
N LEU A 139 -9.97 5.97 14.16
CA LEU A 139 -9.27 5.03 13.27
C LEU A 139 -8.82 3.77 14.02
N GLY A 140 -8.26 3.94 15.22
CA GLY A 140 -7.90 2.82 16.09
C GLY A 140 -9.10 1.94 16.44
N ALA A 141 -10.24 2.54 16.76
CA ALA A 141 -11.48 1.81 17.07
C ALA A 141 -12.00 1.03 15.86
N TYR A 142 -12.00 1.61 14.65
CA TYR A 142 -12.37 0.89 13.44
C TYR A 142 -11.41 -0.26 13.10
N ILE A 143 -10.10 -0.07 13.33
CA ILE A 143 -9.12 -1.14 13.15
C ILE A 143 -9.44 -2.29 14.12
N ILE A 144 -9.63 -2.00 15.40
CA ILE A 144 -9.99 -3.01 16.41
C ILE A 144 -11.28 -3.73 16.04
N GLN A 145 -12.31 -2.98 15.67
CA GLN A 145 -13.61 -3.51 15.26
C GLN A 145 -13.51 -4.41 14.01
N ALA A 146 -12.61 -4.09 13.07
CA ALA A 146 -12.36 -4.92 11.90
C ALA A 146 -11.63 -6.23 12.24
N GLU A 147 -10.74 -6.22 13.24
CA GLU A 147 -9.97 -7.38 13.68
C GLU A 147 -10.76 -8.30 14.63
N LEU A 148 -11.51 -7.72 15.57
CA LEU A 148 -12.18 -8.45 16.65
C LEU A 148 -13.69 -8.60 16.44
N GLY A 149 -14.31 -7.75 15.62
CA GLY A 149 -15.76 -7.69 15.50
C GLY A 149 -16.39 -6.75 16.53
N ASP A 150 -17.68 -6.98 16.86
CA ASP A 150 -18.40 -6.14 17.83
C ASP A 150 -17.85 -6.35 19.23
N TYR A 151 -17.84 -5.28 20.04
CA TYR A 151 -17.47 -5.38 21.45
C TYR A 151 -18.39 -6.35 22.19
N ASP A 152 -17.76 -7.22 22.98
CA ASP A 152 -18.37 -8.15 23.92
C ASP A 152 -17.58 -8.14 25.23
N GLN A 153 -18.27 -8.12 26.38
CA GLN A 153 -17.62 -7.96 27.68
C GLN A 153 -16.81 -9.21 28.09
N ASP A 154 -17.22 -10.40 27.66
CA ASP A 154 -16.56 -11.66 28.01
C ASP A 154 -15.29 -11.86 27.16
N ASP A 155 -15.33 -11.41 25.89
CA ASP A 155 -14.21 -11.52 24.96
C ASP A 155 -13.20 -10.36 25.04
N HIS A 156 -13.58 -9.20 25.60
CA HIS A 156 -12.75 -7.98 25.61
C HIS A 156 -12.43 -7.47 27.02
N PRO A 157 -11.45 -8.09 27.72
CA PRO A 157 -11.06 -7.71 29.07
C PRO A 157 -10.35 -6.35 29.11
N HIS A 158 -10.24 -5.75 30.29
CA HIS A 158 -9.59 -4.45 30.46
C HIS A 158 -8.16 -4.44 29.87
N GLY A 159 -7.91 -3.53 28.91
CA GLY A 159 -6.61 -3.37 28.27
C GLY A 159 -6.38 -4.20 26.99
N TYR A 160 -7.40 -4.90 26.47
CA TYR A 160 -7.27 -5.69 25.23
C TYR A 160 -6.69 -4.90 24.04
N VAL A 161 -6.98 -3.59 23.95
CA VAL A 161 -6.43 -2.72 22.89
C VAL A 161 -4.89 -2.63 22.94
N SER A 162 -4.28 -2.77 24.11
CA SER A 162 -2.82 -2.70 24.28
C SER A 162 -2.09 -3.89 23.61
N GLU A 163 -2.79 -4.97 23.27
CA GLU A 163 -2.26 -6.10 22.51
C GLU A 163 -2.03 -5.74 21.03
N PHE A 164 -2.68 -4.68 20.54
CA PHE A 164 -2.57 -4.19 19.17
C PHE A 164 -1.63 -2.99 19.10
N LYS A 165 -0.61 -3.08 18.23
CA LYS A 165 0.23 -1.93 17.89
C LYS A 165 -0.49 -1.08 16.85
N LEU A 166 -1.21 -0.05 17.31
CA LEU A 166 -2.02 0.81 16.45
C LEU A 166 -1.31 2.13 16.09
N PHE A 167 -0.51 2.68 17.00
CA PHE A 167 0.04 4.03 16.89
C PHE A 167 1.55 4.07 17.09
N ALA A 168 2.23 5.01 16.41
CA ALA A 168 3.66 5.27 16.65
C ALA A 168 3.98 5.69 18.09
N LYS A 169 3.05 6.42 18.72
CA LYS A 169 3.11 6.84 20.11
C LYS A 169 1.83 6.42 20.82
N GLN A 170 1.74 5.14 21.11
CA GLN A 170 0.61 4.56 21.82
C GLN A 170 0.67 4.94 23.30
N SER A 171 -0.44 5.44 23.84
CA SER A 171 -0.53 5.90 25.24
C SER A 171 -1.81 5.37 25.87
N ALA A 172 -1.81 5.15 27.19
CA ALA A 172 -2.96 4.62 27.91
C ALA A 172 -4.24 5.46 27.69
N LYS A 173 -4.11 6.79 27.63
CA LYS A 173 -5.24 7.69 27.33
C LYS A 173 -5.84 7.43 25.94
N LEU A 174 -4.99 7.17 24.95
CA LEU A 174 -5.44 6.89 23.59
C LEU A 174 -6.07 5.51 23.49
N GLU A 175 -5.48 4.50 24.14
CA GLU A 175 -6.04 3.14 24.21
C GLU A 175 -7.41 3.11 24.91
N GLN A 176 -7.56 3.88 25.99
CA GLN A 176 -8.84 4.03 26.67
C GLN A 176 -9.89 4.64 25.72
N LYS A 177 -9.55 5.70 24.99
CA LYS A 177 -10.47 6.33 24.04
C LYS A 177 -10.84 5.39 22.88
N VAL A 178 -9.89 4.62 22.37
CA VAL A 178 -10.15 3.57 21.37
C VAL A 178 -11.12 2.52 21.92
N THR A 179 -10.94 2.10 23.18
CA THR A 179 -11.82 1.14 23.85
C THR A 179 -13.24 1.67 24.02
N GLU A 180 -13.38 2.93 24.46
CA GLU A 180 -14.67 3.60 24.59
C GLU A 180 -15.40 3.65 23.24
N LEU A 181 -14.69 4.08 22.20
CA LEU A 181 -15.25 4.11 20.85
C LEU A 181 -15.61 2.70 20.34
N HIS A 182 -14.76 1.68 20.54
CA HIS A 182 -15.07 0.31 20.12
C HIS A 182 -16.38 -0.23 20.72
N ARG A 183 -16.70 0.15 21.96
CA ARG A 183 -17.96 -0.21 22.62
C ARG A 183 -19.19 0.45 22.00
N GLU A 184 -19.01 1.63 21.42
CA GLU A 184 -20.08 2.41 20.79
C GLU A 184 -20.30 2.03 19.32
N HIS A 185 -19.24 1.56 18.64
CA HIS A 185 -19.30 1.17 17.24
C HIS A 185 -19.83 -0.25 17.08
N THR A 186 -20.48 -0.48 15.93
CA THR A 186 -20.87 -1.81 15.47
C THR A 186 -20.20 -2.13 14.14
N ARG A 187 -20.27 -3.40 13.70
CA ARG A 187 -19.81 -3.83 12.37
C ARG A 187 -20.45 -3.02 11.24
N ARG A 188 -21.68 -2.54 11.44
CA ARG A 188 -22.34 -1.64 10.48
C ARG A 188 -21.63 -0.29 10.37
N ASP A 189 -21.01 0.19 11.44
CA ASP A 189 -20.29 1.46 11.44
C ASP A 189 -18.91 1.33 10.80
N VAL A 190 -18.27 0.15 10.83
CA VAL A 190 -17.10 -0.14 9.98
C VAL A 190 -17.48 -0.15 8.51
N GLN A 191 -18.60 -0.80 8.16
CA GLN A 191 -19.09 -0.77 6.79
C GLN A 191 -19.43 0.67 6.37
N LYS A 192 -20.02 1.49 7.23
CA LYS A 192 -20.18 2.93 6.94
C LYS A 192 -18.84 3.66 6.85
N PHE A 193 -17.82 3.32 7.64
CA PHE A 193 -16.50 3.93 7.50
C PHE A 193 -15.87 3.61 6.14
N THR A 194 -16.05 2.38 5.64
CA THR A 194 -15.57 1.98 4.31
C THR A 194 -16.43 2.55 3.17
N TYR A 195 -17.76 2.62 3.31
CA TYR A 195 -18.69 3.08 2.27
C TYR A 195 -19.03 4.58 2.31
N ASP A 196 -18.97 5.24 3.46
CA ASP A 196 -19.38 6.62 3.74
C ASP A 196 -18.25 7.40 4.44
N SER A 197 -17.07 7.35 3.85
CA SER A 197 -15.87 8.09 4.27
C SER A 197 -16.02 9.62 4.28
N LYS A 198 -17.24 10.17 4.20
CA LYS A 198 -17.55 11.60 4.32
C LYS A 198 -17.25 12.18 5.70
N SER A 199 -17.27 11.34 6.75
CA SER A 199 -17.11 11.79 8.13
C SER A 199 -15.66 12.02 8.56
N PHE A 200 -14.69 11.54 7.78
CA PHE A 200 -13.28 11.70 8.12
C PHE A 200 -12.66 12.83 7.33
N HIS A 201 -12.46 13.96 8.00
CA HIS A 201 -11.55 15.01 7.56
C HIS A 201 -10.09 14.53 7.78
N ILE A 202 -9.75 13.35 7.23
CA ILE A 202 -8.37 12.85 7.21
C ILE A 202 -7.74 13.45 5.98
N TYR A 203 -7.03 14.54 6.20
CA TYR A 203 -6.31 15.22 5.14
C TYR A 203 -4.97 14.50 4.90
N ILE A 204 -4.76 14.02 3.66
CA ILE A 204 -3.56 13.27 3.27
C ILE A 204 -2.87 13.99 2.11
N VAL A 205 -1.55 14.22 2.20
CA VAL A 205 -0.76 14.89 1.14
C VAL A 205 0.31 13.99 0.65
N ALA A 206 0.32 13.85 -0.66
CA ALA A 206 1.49 13.45 -1.38
C ALA A 206 2.48 14.64 -1.47
N ASN A 207 3.66 14.50 -0.84
CA ASN A 207 4.87 15.07 -1.43
C ASN A 207 5.71 13.90 -1.90
N GLU A 208 5.63 13.64 -3.20
CA GLU A 208 6.76 13.56 -4.14
C GLU A 208 6.26 12.95 -5.47
N VAL A 209 6.23 13.79 -6.50
CA VAL A 209 6.06 13.52 -7.94
C VAL A 209 4.65 13.15 -8.47
N GLY A 210 3.97 14.18 -8.98
CA GLY A 210 2.97 14.10 -10.06
C GLY A 210 1.54 14.30 -9.59
N HIS A 211 0.89 15.39 -10.03
CA HIS A 211 -0.58 15.45 -9.98
C HIS A 211 -1.17 14.32 -10.86
N PRO A 212 -2.28 13.69 -10.46
CA PRO A 212 -3.04 12.82 -11.36
C PRO A 212 -3.47 13.64 -12.59
N PRO A 213 -3.56 13.03 -13.79
CA PRO A 213 -4.16 13.69 -14.95
C PRO A 213 -5.58 14.10 -14.58
N SER A 214 -5.85 15.38 -14.79
CA SER A 214 -7.06 16.10 -14.39
C SER A 214 -8.36 15.39 -14.79
N CYS A 215 -9.03 14.78 -13.81
CA CYS A 215 -10.48 14.65 -13.84
C CYS A 215 -11.01 15.81 -12.99
N GLY A 216 -11.61 16.81 -13.66
CA GLY A 216 -11.93 18.09 -13.06
C GLY A 216 -12.83 17.98 -11.84
N MET A 217 -12.37 18.52 -10.72
CA MET A 217 -13.22 19.10 -9.67
C MET A 217 -12.36 20.03 -8.80
N GLY A 218 -13.01 21.08 -8.29
CA GLY A 218 -12.40 22.33 -7.86
C GLY A 218 -11.49 22.24 -6.63
N ARG A 219 -10.75 23.34 -6.44
CA ARG A 219 -9.82 23.59 -5.33
C ARG A 219 -10.52 23.46 -3.97
N SER A 220 -9.93 22.69 -3.07
CA SER A 220 -10.05 22.82 -1.61
C SER A 220 -8.90 22.07 -0.94
N ASP A 221 -8.50 22.57 0.23
CA ASP A 221 -7.14 22.53 0.81
C ASP A 221 -6.58 21.15 1.21
N THR A 222 -5.24 20.98 1.09
CA THR A 222 -4.48 19.71 1.19
C THR A 222 -3.54 19.66 2.43
N CYS A 223 -3.43 18.54 3.18
CA CYS A 223 -2.51 18.39 4.37
C CYS A 223 -1.37 17.38 4.28
N MET A 224 -0.15 17.80 4.64
CA MET A 224 1.21 17.26 4.35
C MET A 224 1.61 15.89 4.97
N LEU A 225 2.20 14.95 4.22
CA LEU A 225 2.99 13.84 4.80
C LEU A 225 4.33 14.41 5.36
N LYS A 226 4.79 13.91 6.50
CA LYS A 226 6.19 14.09 6.94
C LYS A 226 7.05 12.98 6.33
N GLY A 227 8.15 13.40 5.65
CA GLY A 227 9.13 12.53 4.99
C GLY A 227 9.77 11.50 5.91
#